data_AF-A0A2D6XFG8-F1
#
_entry.id   AF-A0A2D6XFG8-F1
#
_cell.length_a   1.000
_cell.length_b   1.000
_cell.length_c   1.000
_cell.angle_alpha   90.00
_cell.angle_beta   90.00
_cell.angle_gamma   90.00
#
_symmetry.space_group_name_H-M   'P 1'
#
loop_
_entity.id
_entity.type
_entity.pdbx_description
1 polymer ?
#
loop_
_entity_poly.entity_id
_entity_poly.type
_entity_poly.pdbx_seq_one_letter_code
_entity_poly.pdbx_strand_id
1 'polypeptide(L)'
;KTKRFFEDRIGFMAQLVSEIGKTIKSAVKKEMTAVFRPNLTSDLTWEDIADGDGDTILQKFPDTQFYDYTKSFGRMAQFLNGNLPSNYHLTFSRSEHNETLCDMVLEMGGNVAVVFRDRLPKTWKGFEVINGDANDLRFLDKSGVVVGLIEKGLAKKDETGFVQEGINS
;
A
#
# COMPACT_ATOMS: atom_id res chain seq x y z
N LYS A 1 -15.51 5.25 7.58
CA LYS A 1 -15.72 3.99 6.83
C LYS A 1 -15.37 2.76 7.69
N THR A 2 -14.22 2.73 8.35
CA THR A 2 -13.78 1.62 9.22
C THR A 2 -14.78 1.21 10.31
N LYS A 3 -15.40 2.14 11.03
CA LYS A 3 -16.41 1.82 12.07
C LYS A 3 -17.60 1.01 11.50
N ARG A 4 -18.12 1.42 10.34
CA ARG A 4 -19.25 0.75 9.68
C ARG A 4 -18.88 -0.65 9.17
N PHE A 5 -17.63 -0.88 8.75
CA PHE A 5 -17.17 -2.22 8.37
C PHE A 5 -17.31 -3.22 9.53
N PHE A 6 -17.04 -2.78 10.77
CA PHE A 6 -17.18 -3.64 11.95
C PHE A 6 -18.63 -3.78 12.42
N GLU A 7 -19.49 -2.78 12.22
CA GLU A 7 -20.90 -2.78 12.66
C GLU A 7 -21.85 -3.48 11.68
N ASP A 8 -21.57 -3.39 10.38
CA ASP A 8 -22.38 -3.96 9.29
C ASP A 8 -21.45 -4.39 8.14
N ARG A 9 -20.72 -5.48 8.36
CA ARG A 9 -19.74 -5.97 7.38
C ARG A 9 -20.40 -6.32 6.04
N ILE A 10 -21.56 -6.98 6.07
CA ILE A 10 -22.25 -7.44 4.86
C ILE A 10 -22.72 -6.23 4.03
N GLY A 11 -23.43 -5.27 4.65
CA GLY A 11 -23.90 -4.08 3.95
C GLY A 11 -22.75 -3.19 3.50
N PHE A 12 -21.66 -3.11 4.27
CA PHE A 12 -20.45 -2.41 3.85
C PHE A 12 -19.81 -3.05 2.61
N MET A 13 -19.63 -4.37 2.60
CA MET A 13 -19.01 -5.08 1.47
C MET A 13 -19.88 -4.98 0.21
N ALA A 14 -21.19 -5.14 0.33
CA ALA A 14 -22.12 -4.97 -0.79
C ALA A 14 -22.04 -3.56 -1.40
N GLN A 15 -21.94 -2.53 -0.55
CA GLN A 15 -21.74 -1.16 -1.00
C GLN A 15 -20.39 -0.99 -1.70
N LEU A 16 -19.30 -1.50 -1.10
CA LEU A 16 -17.95 -1.38 -1.65
C LEU A 16 -17.85 -2.05 -3.04
N VAL A 17 -18.35 -3.26 -3.19
CA VAL A 17 -18.40 -3.98 -4.47
C VAL A 17 -19.18 -3.18 -5.51
N SER A 18 -20.32 -2.59 -5.13
CA SER A 18 -21.10 -1.71 -6.02
C SER A 18 -20.32 -0.46 -6.44
N GLU A 19 -19.61 0.18 -5.51
CA GLU A 19 -18.79 1.37 -5.76
C GLU A 19 -17.61 1.09 -6.70
N ILE A 20 -16.90 -0.03 -6.51
CA ILE A 20 -15.80 -0.47 -7.39
C ILE A 20 -16.35 -0.72 -8.80
N GLY A 21 -17.42 -1.52 -8.94
CA GLY A 21 -18.01 -1.84 -10.23
C GLY A 21 -18.50 -0.61 -11.00
N LYS A 22 -19.08 0.39 -10.31
CA LYS A 22 -19.47 1.68 -10.92
C LYS A 22 -18.25 2.50 -11.35
N THR A 23 -17.19 2.50 -10.54
CA THR A 23 -15.96 3.24 -10.84
C THR A 23 -15.26 2.66 -12.06
N ILE A 24 -15.15 1.33 -12.17
CA ILE A 24 -14.60 0.65 -13.35
C ILE A 24 -15.38 1.04 -14.61
N LYS A 25 -16.72 0.93 -14.59
CA LYS A 25 -17.57 1.32 -15.72
C LYS A 25 -17.41 2.79 -16.12
N SER A 26 -17.25 3.67 -15.13
CA SER A 26 -17.02 5.11 -15.35
C SER A 26 -15.66 5.38 -15.98
N ALA A 27 -14.61 4.69 -15.51
CA ALA A 27 -13.26 4.84 -16.04
C ALA A 27 -13.17 4.38 -17.50
N VAL A 28 -13.76 3.22 -17.83
CA VAL A 28 -13.83 2.72 -19.22
C VAL A 28 -14.50 3.74 -20.15
N LYS A 29 -15.62 4.34 -19.73
CA LYS A 29 -16.31 5.39 -20.51
C LYS A 29 -15.47 6.65 -20.74
N LYS A 30 -14.46 6.88 -19.90
CA LYS A 30 -13.53 8.02 -19.97
C LYS A 30 -12.19 7.63 -20.56
N GLU A 31 -12.05 6.42 -21.09
CA GLU A 31 -10.78 5.90 -21.62
C GLU A 31 -9.66 5.89 -20.56
N MET A 32 -10.03 5.63 -19.31
CA MET A 32 -9.12 5.52 -18.17
C MET A 32 -9.15 4.12 -17.56
N THR A 33 -8.07 3.75 -16.88
CA THR A 33 -8.00 2.51 -16.08
C THR A 33 -8.28 2.82 -14.61
N ALA A 34 -9.28 2.15 -14.03
CA ALA A 34 -9.55 2.23 -12.59
C ALA A 34 -8.61 1.30 -11.81
N VAL A 35 -8.03 1.81 -10.73
CA VAL A 35 -7.20 1.06 -9.77
C VAL A 35 -7.61 1.46 -8.36
N PHE A 36 -7.41 0.59 -7.38
CA PHE A 36 -7.94 0.80 -6.03
C PHE A 36 -6.89 0.56 -4.94
N ARG A 37 -6.82 1.52 -4.01
CA ARG A 37 -6.11 1.39 -2.73
C ARG A 37 -7.11 1.32 -1.58
N PRO A 38 -7.60 0.13 -1.22
CA PRO A 38 -8.67 0.01 -0.23
C PRO A 38 -8.22 0.31 1.20
N ASN A 39 -6.92 0.14 1.52
CA ASN A 39 -6.33 0.63 2.77
C ASN A 39 -5.80 2.07 2.63
N LEU A 40 -6.58 3.03 3.14
CA LEU A 40 -6.14 4.42 3.29
C LEU A 40 -5.69 4.71 4.72
N THR A 41 -6.58 4.42 5.69
CA THR A 41 -6.34 4.62 7.14
C THR A 41 -6.51 3.33 7.93
N SER A 42 -6.59 2.20 7.23
CA SER A 42 -6.70 0.85 7.79
C SER A 42 -5.53 0.00 7.28
N ASP A 43 -5.35 -1.19 7.84
CA ASP A 43 -4.43 -2.22 7.33
C ASP A 43 -5.20 -3.56 7.33
N LEU A 44 -6.33 -3.60 6.63
CA LEU A 44 -7.19 -4.78 6.50
C LEU A 44 -6.59 -5.78 5.49
N THR A 45 -6.77 -7.06 5.76
CA THR A 45 -6.40 -8.18 4.87
C THR A 45 -7.49 -8.41 3.82
N TRP A 46 -7.60 -7.52 2.84
CA TRP A 46 -8.62 -7.61 1.77
C TRP A 46 -8.57 -8.92 0.98
N GLU A 47 -7.42 -9.57 0.95
CA GLU A 47 -7.18 -10.92 0.43
C GLU A 47 -7.91 -12.04 1.21
N ASP A 48 -8.36 -11.78 2.44
CA ASP A 48 -9.07 -12.75 3.31
C ASP A 48 -10.53 -12.34 3.60
N ILE A 49 -10.95 -11.12 3.20
CA ILE A 49 -12.28 -10.59 3.53
C ILE A 49 -13.26 -10.92 2.41
N ALA A 50 -13.98 -12.01 2.59
CA ALA A 50 -15.09 -12.40 1.74
C ALA A 50 -16.35 -11.54 1.98
N ASP A 51 -17.11 -11.29 0.92
CA ASP A 51 -18.43 -10.68 1.00
C ASP A 51 -19.55 -11.72 1.22
N GLY A 52 -20.81 -11.32 1.01
CA GLY A 52 -21.97 -12.20 1.21
C GLY A 52 -22.03 -13.40 0.26
N ASP A 53 -21.32 -13.35 -0.87
CA ASP A 53 -21.25 -14.44 -1.84
C ASP A 53 -20.07 -15.39 -1.58
N GLY A 54 -19.20 -15.06 -0.63
CA GLY A 54 -18.01 -15.85 -0.30
C GLY A 54 -16.74 -15.46 -1.06
N ASP A 55 -16.80 -14.44 -1.93
CA ASP A 55 -15.63 -13.96 -2.67
C ASP A 55 -15.04 -12.69 -2.05
N THR A 56 -13.73 -12.51 -2.17
CA THR A 56 -13.07 -11.24 -1.86
C THR A 56 -13.23 -10.23 -2.99
N ILE A 57 -12.99 -8.95 -2.69
CA ILE A 57 -12.98 -7.91 -3.75
C ILE A 57 -11.90 -8.17 -4.81
N LEU A 58 -10.79 -8.80 -4.43
CA LEU A 58 -9.70 -9.13 -5.35
C LEU A 58 -10.14 -10.22 -6.35
N GLN A 59 -10.92 -11.20 -5.87
CA GLN A 59 -11.49 -12.28 -6.69
C GLN A 59 -12.64 -11.79 -7.58
N LYS A 60 -13.51 -10.90 -7.06
CA LYS A 60 -14.64 -10.37 -7.85
C LYS A 60 -14.21 -9.44 -8.99
N PHE A 61 -13.03 -8.83 -8.90
CA PHE A 61 -12.50 -7.90 -9.90
C PHE A 61 -11.09 -8.32 -10.36
N PRO A 62 -10.94 -9.50 -11.00
CA PRO A 62 -9.63 -10.08 -11.28
C PRO A 62 -8.77 -9.26 -12.25
N ASP A 63 -9.41 -8.51 -13.16
CA ASP A 63 -8.72 -7.65 -14.14
C ASP A 63 -8.40 -6.24 -13.61
N THR A 64 -8.73 -5.96 -12.35
CA THR A 64 -8.53 -4.65 -11.72
C THR A 64 -7.31 -4.69 -10.82
N GLN A 65 -6.40 -3.72 -10.98
CA GLN A 65 -5.26 -3.58 -10.08
C GLN A 65 -5.69 -3.02 -8.72
N PHE A 66 -5.39 -3.79 -7.68
CA PHE A 66 -5.42 -3.36 -6.31
C PHE A 66 -3.99 -3.16 -5.81
N TYR A 67 -3.80 -2.24 -4.89
CA TYR A 67 -2.51 -2.05 -4.24
C TYR A 67 -2.71 -1.45 -2.87
N ASP A 68 -1.82 -1.73 -1.91
CA ASP A 68 -1.92 -1.20 -0.56
C ASP A 68 -0.55 -1.08 0.10
N TYR A 69 -0.55 -0.35 1.23
CA TYR A 69 0.58 -0.32 2.14
C TYR A 69 0.28 -1.24 3.32
N THR A 70 1.28 -1.95 3.82
CA THR A 70 1.14 -2.77 5.03
C THR A 70 2.32 -2.64 5.95
N LYS A 71 2.09 -2.70 7.27
CA LYS A 71 3.16 -2.86 8.27
C LYS A 71 3.38 -4.33 8.66
N SER A 72 2.52 -5.23 8.18
CA SER A 72 2.60 -6.65 8.50
C SER A 72 3.67 -7.34 7.67
N PHE A 73 4.76 -7.75 8.32
CA PHE A 73 5.83 -8.50 7.67
C PHE A 73 5.33 -9.84 7.10
N GLY A 74 4.44 -10.54 7.81
CA GLY A 74 3.86 -11.80 7.33
C GLY A 74 3.09 -11.63 6.01
N ARG A 75 2.29 -10.56 5.89
CA ARG A 75 1.57 -10.25 4.64
C ARG A 75 2.53 -9.88 3.52
N MET A 76 3.55 -9.07 3.82
CA MET A 76 4.58 -8.73 2.84
C MET A 76 5.33 -9.97 2.35
N ALA A 77 5.70 -10.89 3.24
CA ALA A 77 6.33 -12.15 2.88
C ALA A 77 5.43 -13.03 2.00
N GLN A 78 4.12 -13.08 2.26
CA GLN A 78 3.17 -13.79 1.38
C GLN A 78 3.13 -13.17 -0.02
N PHE A 79 3.09 -11.82 -0.10
CA PHE A 79 3.13 -11.10 -1.36
C PHE A 79 4.41 -11.39 -2.17
N LEU A 80 5.59 -11.27 -1.52
CA LEU A 80 6.87 -11.51 -2.18
C LEU A 80 7.04 -12.96 -2.64
N ASN A 81 6.41 -13.91 -1.96
CA ASN A 81 6.38 -15.32 -2.37
C ASN A 81 5.32 -15.63 -3.46
N GLY A 82 4.56 -14.64 -3.92
CA GLY A 82 3.51 -14.84 -4.94
C GLY A 82 2.27 -15.58 -4.40
N ASN A 83 2.07 -15.61 -3.09
CA ASN A 83 0.94 -16.31 -2.46
C ASN A 83 -0.32 -15.45 -2.36
N LEU A 84 -0.26 -14.17 -2.75
CA LEU A 84 -1.43 -13.28 -2.85
C LEU A 84 -1.96 -13.21 -4.29
N PRO A 85 -3.22 -12.77 -4.50
CA PRO A 85 -3.76 -12.60 -5.84
C PRO A 85 -2.87 -11.74 -6.74
N SER A 86 -2.70 -12.16 -7.99
CA SER A 86 -1.78 -11.52 -8.96
C SER A 86 -2.14 -10.07 -9.30
N ASN A 87 -3.40 -9.68 -9.08
CA ASN A 87 -3.90 -8.33 -9.26
C ASN A 87 -3.72 -7.45 -8.01
N TYR A 88 -2.92 -7.86 -7.02
CA TYR A 88 -2.71 -7.15 -5.78
C TYR A 88 -1.22 -6.88 -5.52
N HIS A 89 -0.88 -5.62 -5.24
CA HIS A 89 0.50 -5.19 -4.95
C HIS A 89 0.61 -4.63 -3.53
N LEU A 90 1.64 -5.05 -2.77
CA LEU A 90 1.92 -4.49 -1.46
C LEU A 90 3.22 -3.68 -1.44
N THR A 91 3.19 -2.55 -0.75
CA THR A 91 4.38 -1.79 -0.36
C THR A 91 4.52 -1.81 1.16
N PHE A 92 5.70 -2.13 1.68
CA PHE A 92 5.90 -2.24 3.13
C PHE A 92 6.03 -0.85 3.72
N SER A 93 5.26 -0.51 4.75
CA SER A 93 5.32 0.79 5.40
C SER A 93 6.29 0.74 6.56
N ARG A 94 7.32 1.57 6.49
CA ARG A 94 8.23 1.77 7.63
C ARG A 94 7.50 2.48 8.78
N SER A 95 7.89 2.14 10.00
CA SER A 95 7.58 2.83 11.25
C SER A 95 8.80 2.81 12.16
N GLU A 96 8.73 3.58 13.24
CA GLU A 96 9.70 3.70 14.32
C GLU A 96 9.95 2.39 15.08
N HIS A 97 9.23 1.32 14.77
CA HIS A 97 9.27 0.04 15.48
C HIS A 97 9.58 -1.17 14.59
N ASN A 98 9.81 -1.00 13.29
CA ASN A 98 9.95 -2.10 12.35
C ASN A 98 11.20 -1.99 11.45
N GLU A 99 12.23 -1.29 11.91
CA GLU A 99 13.42 -1.02 11.10
C GLU A 99 14.11 -2.28 10.59
N THR A 100 14.36 -3.27 11.45
CA THR A 100 14.95 -4.56 11.02
C THR A 100 14.09 -5.28 9.98
N LEU A 101 12.77 -5.16 10.07
CA LEU A 101 11.85 -5.75 9.10
C LEU A 101 11.92 -5.02 7.75
N CYS A 102 12.19 -3.71 7.74
CA CYS A 102 12.42 -2.96 6.50
C CYS A 102 13.66 -3.48 5.77
N ASP A 103 14.75 -3.72 6.50
CA ASP A 103 16.00 -4.22 5.95
C ASP A 103 15.77 -5.59 5.30
N MET A 104 15.10 -6.50 6.02
CA MET A 104 14.73 -7.82 5.48
C MET A 104 13.85 -7.72 4.23
N VAL A 105 12.85 -6.84 4.21
CA VAL A 105 11.96 -6.67 3.04
C VAL A 105 12.74 -6.17 1.83
N LEU A 106 13.65 -5.20 2.00
CA LEU A 106 14.48 -4.68 0.92
C LEU A 106 15.42 -5.76 0.38
N GLU A 107 16.06 -6.55 1.26
CA GLU A 107 16.91 -7.67 0.88
C GLU A 107 16.16 -8.79 0.14
N MET A 108 14.88 -8.99 0.47
CA MET A 108 13.98 -9.91 -0.24
C MET A 108 13.47 -9.34 -1.57
N GLY A 109 13.87 -8.12 -1.96
CA GLY A 109 13.44 -7.46 -3.19
C GLY A 109 12.07 -6.75 -3.10
N GLY A 110 11.52 -6.59 -1.90
CA GLY A 110 10.30 -5.83 -1.67
C GLY A 110 10.55 -4.32 -1.60
N ASN A 111 9.48 -3.54 -1.80
CA ASN A 111 9.54 -2.09 -1.71
C ASN A 111 9.18 -1.62 -0.31
N VAL A 112 9.92 -0.64 0.21
CA VAL A 112 9.68 -0.05 1.53
C VAL A 112 9.40 1.44 1.40
N ALA A 113 8.25 1.89 1.90
CA ALA A 113 7.90 3.29 1.99
C ALA A 113 8.49 3.92 3.25
N VAL A 114 9.22 5.02 3.07
CA VAL A 114 9.93 5.74 4.14
C VAL A 114 9.61 7.23 4.03
N VAL A 115 9.26 7.84 5.16
CA VAL A 115 9.05 9.29 5.24
C VAL A 115 10.38 9.96 5.60
N PHE A 116 10.81 10.92 4.80
CA PHE A 116 12.03 11.68 4.95
C PHE A 116 11.76 13.13 5.30
N ARG A 117 12.68 13.73 6.05
CA ARG A 117 12.68 15.14 6.45
C ARG A 117 13.19 16.03 5.32
N ASP A 118 12.41 17.05 4.95
CA ASP A 118 12.69 18.15 4.02
C ASP A 118 12.99 17.76 2.56
N ARG A 119 13.72 16.67 2.31
CA ARG A 119 14.16 16.22 0.99
C ARG A 119 14.32 14.71 0.92
N LEU A 120 14.23 14.18 -0.30
CA LEU A 120 14.53 12.77 -0.56
C LEU A 120 16.04 12.59 -0.79
N PRO A 121 16.71 11.68 -0.08
CA PRO A 121 18.07 11.30 -0.42
C PRO A 121 18.08 10.50 -1.74
N LYS A 122 19.26 10.26 -2.31
CA LYS A 122 19.41 9.36 -3.46
C LYS A 122 19.40 7.90 -3.04
N THR A 123 19.94 7.61 -1.86
CA THR A 123 19.97 6.26 -1.27
C THR A 123 19.56 6.30 0.20
N TRP A 124 18.98 5.20 0.66
CA TRP A 124 18.77 4.95 2.08
C TRP A 124 19.15 3.50 2.37
N LYS A 125 20.11 3.31 3.28
CA LYS A 125 20.76 2.03 3.57
C LYS A 125 21.32 1.32 2.33
N GLY A 126 21.86 2.10 1.39
CA GLY A 126 22.40 1.59 0.13
C GLY A 126 21.36 1.26 -0.96
N PHE A 127 20.07 1.38 -0.69
CA PHE A 127 18.99 1.15 -1.67
C PHE A 127 18.58 2.45 -2.37
N GLU A 128 18.24 2.37 -3.66
CA GLU A 128 17.73 3.50 -4.45
C GLU A 128 16.46 4.08 -3.81
N VAL A 129 16.43 5.39 -3.59
CA VAL A 129 15.20 6.10 -3.18
C VAL A 129 14.53 6.71 -4.40
N ILE A 130 13.27 6.33 -4.61
CA ILE A 130 12.40 6.91 -5.65
C ILE A 130 11.38 7.88 -5.03
N ASN A 131 10.86 8.80 -5.84
CA ASN A 131 9.90 9.80 -5.37
C ASN A 131 8.46 9.24 -5.33
N GLY A 132 8.00 8.88 -4.14
CA GLY A 132 6.63 8.42 -3.88
C GLY A 132 5.58 9.54 -3.85
N ASP A 133 5.98 10.81 -3.82
CA ASP A 133 5.05 11.94 -3.87
C ASP A 133 4.60 12.30 -5.30
N ALA A 134 5.29 11.79 -6.32
CA ALA A 134 4.99 12.09 -7.72
C ALA A 134 3.62 11.53 -8.16
N ASN A 135 3.26 10.34 -7.68
CA ASN A 135 1.95 9.71 -7.85
C ASN A 135 1.80 8.56 -6.85
N ASP A 136 0.61 7.99 -6.72
CA ASP A 136 0.34 6.93 -5.75
C ASP A 136 0.51 5.50 -6.30
N LEU A 137 0.86 5.33 -7.58
CA LEU A 137 0.81 4.05 -8.30
C LEU A 137 2.04 3.17 -8.03
N ARG A 138 2.14 2.63 -6.82
CA ARG A 138 3.33 1.87 -6.36
C ARG A 138 3.60 0.58 -7.14
N PHE A 139 2.55 -0.02 -7.71
CA PHE A 139 2.68 -1.22 -8.55
C PHE A 139 3.42 -0.98 -9.88
N LEU A 140 3.72 0.28 -10.22
CA LEU A 140 4.55 0.64 -11.38
C LEU A 140 6.02 0.89 -11.01
N ASP A 141 6.36 0.89 -9.73
CA ASP A 141 7.73 1.09 -9.28
C ASP A 141 8.60 -0.14 -9.62
N LYS A 142 9.91 0.08 -9.69
CA LYS A 142 10.88 -1.03 -9.66
C LYS A 142 10.73 -1.81 -8.35
N SER A 143 11.19 -3.06 -8.32
CA SER A 143 11.30 -3.86 -7.10
C SER A 143 12.61 -3.57 -6.35
N GLY A 144 12.61 -3.76 -5.03
CA GLY A 144 13.79 -3.59 -4.16
C GLY A 144 14.20 -2.14 -3.95
N VAL A 145 13.25 -1.20 -4.00
CA VAL A 145 13.51 0.24 -3.83
C VAL A 145 12.85 0.81 -2.59
N VAL A 146 13.40 1.94 -2.13
CA VAL A 146 12.79 2.77 -1.10
C VAL A 146 11.86 3.77 -1.76
N VAL A 147 10.57 3.71 -1.43
CA VAL A 147 9.57 4.69 -1.83
C VAL A 147 9.63 5.86 -0.85
N GLY A 148 10.36 6.91 -1.23
CA GLY A 148 10.56 8.10 -0.40
C GLY A 148 9.36 9.04 -0.45
N LEU A 149 8.90 9.47 0.72
CA LEU A 149 7.83 10.45 0.90
C LEU A 149 8.36 11.63 1.73
N ILE A 150 7.99 12.87 1.40
CA ILE A 150 8.31 14.03 2.23
C ILE A 150 7.30 14.16 3.36
N GLU A 151 7.77 14.47 4.55
CA GLU A 151 6.95 14.60 5.74
C GLU A 151 5.92 15.75 5.62
N LYS A 152 4.70 15.49 6.10
CA LYS A 152 3.57 16.44 6.01
C LYS A 152 2.88 16.57 7.36
N GLY A 153 2.26 17.73 7.58
CA GLY A 153 1.46 17.99 8.78
C GLY A 153 2.27 17.83 10.07
N LEU A 154 1.75 17.01 10.99
CA LEU A 154 2.37 16.77 12.30
C LEU A 154 3.72 16.06 12.22
N ALA A 155 3.98 15.30 11.15
CA ALA A 155 5.24 14.59 10.97
C ALA A 155 6.45 15.53 10.85
N LYS A 156 6.25 16.81 10.48
CA LYS A 156 7.32 17.82 10.49
C LYS A 156 7.97 18.00 11.86
N LYS A 157 7.21 17.75 12.92
CA LYS A 157 7.64 17.84 14.31
C LYS A 157 7.93 16.47 14.92
N ASP A 158 8.09 15.46 14.08
CA ASP A 158 8.37 14.12 14.58
C ASP A 158 9.74 14.06 15.26
N GLU A 159 9.73 13.52 16.47
CA GLU A 159 10.90 13.20 17.29
C GLU A 159 10.89 11.71 17.69
N THR A 160 9.87 10.94 17.27
CA THR A 160 9.73 9.52 17.60
C THR A 160 10.66 8.63 16.76
N GLY A 161 11.22 9.20 15.70
CA GLY A 161 11.99 8.49 14.70
C GLY A 161 11.12 7.90 13.59
N PHE A 162 9.83 8.25 13.51
CA PHE A 162 8.95 7.95 12.37
C PHE A 162 9.50 8.54 11.07
N VAL A 163 9.98 9.80 11.12
CA VAL A 163 10.62 10.50 10.00
C VAL A 163 12.12 10.27 10.02
N GLN A 164 12.68 9.94 8.85
CA GLN A 164 14.11 9.72 8.63
C GLN A 164 14.77 10.98 8.07
N GLU A 165 16.06 11.17 8.32
CA GLU A 165 16.78 12.31 7.77
C GLU A 165 17.00 12.15 6.26
N GLY A 166 16.80 13.24 5.51
CA GLY A 166 16.95 13.29 4.05
C GLY A 166 18.42 13.31 3.59
N ILE A 167 19.25 12.41 4.12
CA ILE A 167 20.68 12.31 3.85
C ILE A 167 20.97 10.90 3.32
N ASN A 168 21.88 10.79 2.34
CA ASN A 168 22.25 9.50 1.79
C ASN A 168 22.83 8.59 2.87
N SER A 169 22.34 7.35 2.90
CA SER A 169 22.87 6.24 3.70
C SER A 169 22.88 4.94 2.91
#